data_AF-A0A966XKD9-F1
#
_entry.id   AF-A0A966XKD9-F1
#
_cell.length_a   1.000
_cell.length_b   1.000
_cell.length_c   1.000
_cell.angle_alpha   90.00
_cell.angle_beta   90.00
_cell.angle_gamma   90.00
#
_symmetry.space_group_name_H-M   'P 1'
#
loop_
_entity.id
_entity.type
_entity.pdbx_description
1 polymer ?
#
loop_
_entity_poly.entity_id
_entity_poly.type
_entity_poly.pdbx_seq_one_letter_code
_entity_poly.pdbx_strand_id
1 'polypeptide(L)'
;GIVAIGAAAFFIYSRDLAEGNLLPQPNIGPLVAIIAVGVCIGFLPFNFNPARIFMGDSGSLLLGLLMAVATSVVGGRADPDTQSANGQTYFFLAPIFISLLVLAVPIVDVLFAIIRRTASGRSFTQADMGHLHHRLIQLGHGPRRSVVILWGWAALLSTVVLFSALYSTGSALVIFLIVGSALSVFTVLHPRIRRHDAQVHEADLVGDEPHA
;
A
#
# COMPACT_ATOMS: atom_id res chain seq x y z
N GLY A 1 -7.35 -1.96 5.37
CA GLY A 1 -6.07 -1.24 5.56
C GLY A 1 -5.60 -0.65 4.25
N ILE A 2 -4.87 -1.42 3.45
CA ILE A 2 -4.27 -0.97 2.17
C ILE A 2 -5.31 -0.32 1.24
N VAL A 3 -6.45 -0.98 1.01
CA VAL A 3 -7.52 -0.42 0.16
C VAL A 3 -8.05 0.91 0.71
N ALA A 4 -8.20 1.05 2.03
CA ALA A 4 -8.68 2.28 2.64
C ALA A 4 -7.73 3.46 2.36
N ILE A 5 -6.43 3.22 2.50
CA ILE A 5 -5.39 4.21 2.24
C ILE A 5 -5.43 4.65 0.78
N GLY A 6 -5.47 3.69 -0.13
CA GLY A 6 -5.50 4.00 -1.55
C GLY A 6 -6.80 4.66 -2.01
N ALA A 7 -7.95 4.20 -1.52
CA ALA A 7 -9.24 4.82 -1.79
C ALA A 7 -9.31 6.27 -1.28
N ALA A 8 -8.73 6.56 -0.11
CA ALA A 8 -8.65 7.91 0.43
C ALA A 8 -7.76 8.81 -0.43
N ALA A 9 -6.58 8.34 -0.85
CA ALA A 9 -5.70 9.09 -1.73
C ALA A 9 -6.36 9.38 -3.09
N PHE A 10 -7.03 8.37 -3.67
CA PHE A 10 -7.76 8.51 -4.92
C PHE A 10 -8.95 9.48 -4.80
N PHE A 11 -9.67 9.46 -3.67
CA PHE A 11 -10.73 10.42 -3.40
C PHE A 11 -10.20 11.85 -3.37
N ILE A 12 -9.09 12.10 -2.67
CA ILE A 12 -8.46 13.43 -2.61
C ILE A 12 -8.06 13.90 -4.01
N TYR A 13 -7.39 13.04 -4.78
CA TYR A 13 -7.02 13.36 -6.16
C TYR A 13 -8.24 13.69 -7.04
N SER A 14 -9.28 12.87 -6.95
CA SER A 14 -10.47 13.06 -7.79
C SER A 14 -11.27 14.30 -7.39
N ARG A 15 -11.19 14.72 -6.12
CA ARG A 15 -11.77 15.97 -5.63
C ARG A 15 -11.05 17.19 -6.18
N ASP A 16 -9.72 17.17 -6.18
CA ASP A 16 -8.89 18.23 -6.78
C ASP A 16 -9.21 18.41 -8.28
N LEU A 17 -9.29 17.29 -9.00
CA LEU A 17 -9.69 17.28 -10.41
C LEU A 17 -11.10 17.84 -10.65
N ALA A 18 -12.04 17.57 -9.74
CA ALA A 18 -13.40 18.09 -9.81
C ALA A 18 -13.46 19.60 -9.52
N GLU A 19 -12.68 20.08 -8.54
CA GLU A 19 -12.57 21.51 -8.21
C GLU A 19 -11.88 22.30 -9.33
N GLY A 20 -10.93 21.68 -10.04
CA GLY A 20 -10.29 22.23 -11.23
C GLY A 20 -11.18 22.26 -12.49
N ASN A 21 -12.44 21.81 -12.42
CA ASN A 21 -13.34 21.62 -13.58
C ASN A 21 -12.78 20.68 -14.67
N LEU A 22 -11.88 19.77 -14.31
CA LEU A 22 -11.23 18.82 -15.23
C LEU A 22 -11.99 17.48 -15.30
N LEU A 23 -13.02 17.31 -14.46
CA LEU A 23 -13.93 16.17 -14.51
C LEU A 23 -15.33 16.59 -14.97
N PRO A 24 -15.90 15.91 -15.99
CA PRO A 24 -17.29 16.09 -16.36
C PRO A 24 -18.20 15.75 -15.18
N GLN A 25 -19.08 16.68 -14.80
CA GLN A 25 -20.08 16.46 -13.77
C GLN A 25 -21.41 15.99 -14.38
N PRO A 26 -22.11 15.02 -13.78
CA PRO A 26 -21.80 14.33 -12.52
C PRO A 26 -20.79 13.17 -12.67
N ASN A 27 -19.89 13.02 -11.69
CA ASN A 27 -18.93 11.91 -11.62
C ASN A 27 -19.10 11.10 -10.33
N ILE A 28 -19.42 9.80 -10.45
CA ILE A 28 -19.64 8.91 -9.30
C ILE A 28 -18.34 8.37 -8.69
N GLY A 29 -17.20 8.48 -9.37
CA GLY A 29 -15.93 7.87 -8.96
C GLY A 29 -15.45 8.28 -7.56
N PRO A 30 -15.39 9.58 -7.22
CA PRO A 30 -15.04 10.02 -5.86
C PRO A 30 -16.01 9.47 -4.80
N LEU A 31 -17.30 9.39 -5.12
CA LEU A 31 -18.31 8.88 -4.20
C LEU A 31 -18.11 7.38 -3.92
N VAL A 32 -17.81 6.58 -4.93
CA VAL A 32 -17.48 5.16 -4.76
C VAL A 32 -16.22 4.99 -3.90
N ALA A 33 -15.20 5.82 -4.12
CA ALA A 33 -13.96 5.77 -3.36
C ALA A 33 -14.16 6.07 -1.87
N ILE A 34 -14.90 7.12 -1.52
CA ILE A 34 -15.14 7.45 -0.10
C ILE A 34 -16.04 6.41 0.59
N ILE A 35 -16.97 5.78 -0.14
CA ILE A 35 -17.73 4.63 0.36
C ILE A 35 -16.79 3.46 0.66
N ALA A 36 -15.83 3.15 -0.23
CA ALA A 36 -14.86 2.09 -0.01
C ALA A 36 -13.98 2.36 1.23
N VAL A 37 -13.61 3.62 1.48
CA VAL A 37 -12.94 4.04 2.74
C VAL A 37 -13.82 3.72 3.94
N GLY A 38 -15.09 4.13 3.92
CA GLY A 38 -16.05 3.87 4.99
C GLY A 38 -16.24 2.38 5.29
N VAL A 39 -16.42 1.56 4.25
CA VAL A 39 -16.50 0.09 4.37
C VAL A 39 -15.24 -0.48 5.01
N CYS A 40 -14.07 -0.04 4.56
CA CYS A 40 -12.80 -0.52 5.12
C CYS A 40 -12.62 -0.11 6.58
N ILE A 41 -12.93 1.14 6.95
CA ILE A 41 -12.81 1.65 8.32
C ILE A 41 -13.79 0.92 9.24
N GLY A 42 -15.03 0.69 8.80
CA GLY A 42 -16.02 -0.09 9.55
C GLY A 42 -15.61 -1.55 9.76
N PHE A 43 -14.98 -2.16 8.76
CA PHE A 43 -14.52 -3.55 8.84
C PHE A 43 -13.22 -3.74 9.64
N LEU A 44 -12.32 -2.75 9.63
CA LEU A 44 -10.95 -2.88 10.12
C LEU A 44 -10.84 -3.31 11.61
N PRO A 45 -11.62 -2.78 12.57
CA PRO A 45 -11.56 -3.19 13.97
C PRO A 45 -11.89 -4.66 14.18
N PHE A 46 -12.73 -5.24 13.32
CA PHE A 46 -13.13 -6.64 13.39
C PHE A 46 -12.14 -7.57 12.69
N ASN A 47 -11.36 -7.05 11.74
CA ASN A 47 -10.38 -7.79 10.97
C ASN A 47 -8.95 -7.68 11.53
N PHE A 48 -8.65 -6.66 12.33
CA PHE A 48 -7.33 -6.46 12.91
C PHE A 48 -7.00 -7.53 13.96
N ASN A 49 -5.75 -8.01 13.97
CA ASN A 49 -5.34 -9.16 14.77
C ASN A 49 -5.57 -8.94 16.29
N PRO A 50 -6.35 -9.77 17.01
CA PRO A 50 -6.93 -11.04 16.57
C PRO A 50 -8.22 -10.86 15.77
N ALA A 51 -8.21 -11.35 14.53
CA ALA A 51 -9.33 -11.19 13.61
C ALA A 51 -10.56 -11.95 14.12
N ARG A 52 -11.68 -11.24 14.23
CA ARG A 52 -13.00 -11.78 14.57
C ARG A 52 -13.81 -12.12 13.31
N ILE A 53 -13.59 -11.36 12.25
CA ILE A 53 -14.25 -11.53 10.95
C ILE A 53 -13.18 -11.57 9.87
N PHE A 54 -13.19 -12.63 9.08
CA PHE A 54 -12.34 -12.77 7.90
C PHE A 54 -13.04 -12.22 6.67
N MET A 55 -12.27 -11.61 5.78
CA MET A 55 -12.78 -10.96 4.59
C MET A 55 -13.33 -11.95 3.55
N GLY A 56 -12.68 -13.12 3.45
CA GLY A 56 -12.93 -14.09 2.39
C GLY A 56 -12.69 -13.53 0.99
N ASP A 57 -13.02 -14.34 -0.02
CA ASP A 57 -12.90 -13.94 -1.42
C ASP A 57 -13.96 -12.92 -1.82
N SER A 58 -15.17 -13.05 -1.27
CA SER A 58 -16.27 -12.12 -1.56
C SER A 58 -15.93 -10.68 -1.20
N GLY A 59 -15.33 -10.45 -0.01
CA GLY A 59 -14.96 -9.11 0.42
C GLY A 59 -13.79 -8.53 -0.39
N SER A 60 -12.77 -9.34 -0.69
CA SER A 60 -11.58 -8.88 -1.42
C SER A 60 -11.92 -8.54 -2.87
N LEU A 61 -12.72 -9.37 -3.55
CA LEU A 61 -13.21 -9.11 -4.91
C LEU A 61 -14.12 -7.89 -4.97
N LEU A 62 -15.02 -7.71 -3.99
CA LEU A 62 -15.88 -6.52 -3.92
C LEU A 62 -15.04 -5.25 -3.78
N LEU A 63 -14.06 -5.20 -2.87
CA LEU A 63 -13.19 -4.04 -2.73
C LEU A 63 -12.38 -3.77 -4.01
N GLY A 64 -11.90 -4.81 -4.68
CA GLY A 64 -11.23 -4.69 -5.97
C GLY A 64 -12.14 -4.10 -7.05
N LEU A 65 -13.39 -4.58 -7.13
CA LEU A 65 -14.40 -4.07 -8.06
C LEU A 65 -14.73 -2.59 -7.79
N LEU A 66 -14.95 -2.22 -6.52
CA LEU A 66 -15.24 -0.83 -6.14
C LEU A 66 -14.10 0.11 -6.57
N MET A 67 -12.85 -0.30 -6.33
CA MET A 67 -11.70 0.46 -6.77
C MET A 67 -11.65 0.56 -8.29
N ALA A 68 -11.80 -0.56 -9.02
CA ALA A 68 -11.78 -0.56 -10.48
C ALA A 68 -12.85 0.37 -11.10
N VAL A 69 -14.07 0.33 -10.57
CA VAL A 69 -15.18 1.19 -11.00
C VAL A 69 -14.85 2.66 -10.70
N ALA A 70 -14.46 2.99 -9.47
CA ALA A 70 -14.13 4.36 -9.08
C ALA A 70 -13.08 4.96 -10.02
N THR A 71 -12.06 4.16 -10.33
CA THR A 71 -10.93 4.57 -11.15
C THR A 71 -11.23 4.69 -12.63
N SER A 72 -12.03 3.78 -13.18
CA SER A 72 -12.41 3.79 -14.59
C SER A 72 -13.26 5.02 -14.93
N VAL A 73 -14.16 5.41 -14.03
CA VAL A 73 -15.07 6.54 -14.23
C VAL A 73 -14.34 7.90 -14.18
N VAL A 74 -13.29 8.03 -13.36
CA VAL A 74 -12.45 9.23 -13.30
C VAL A 74 -11.45 9.24 -14.46
N GLY A 75 -10.83 8.10 -14.77
CA GLY A 75 -9.81 8.00 -15.79
C GLY A 75 -10.29 8.06 -17.23
N GLY A 76 -11.50 7.60 -17.52
CA GLY A 76 -12.04 7.57 -18.88
C GLY A 76 -12.68 8.88 -19.35
N ARG A 77 -12.65 9.96 -18.56
CA ARG A 77 -13.47 11.17 -18.81
C ARG A 77 -12.73 12.50 -18.69
N ALA A 78 -11.42 12.52 -18.47
CA ALA A 78 -10.65 13.76 -18.48
C ALA A 78 -10.58 14.32 -19.92
N ASP A 79 -10.99 15.58 -20.11
CA ASP A 79 -11.09 16.22 -21.43
C ASP A 79 -9.69 16.51 -22.01
N PRO A 80 -9.35 16.02 -23.23
CA PRO A 80 -8.06 16.28 -23.86
C PRO A 80 -7.85 17.73 -24.30
N ASP A 81 -8.92 18.50 -24.57
CA ASP A 81 -8.84 19.79 -25.26
C ASP A 81 -8.62 21.00 -24.33
N THR A 82 -8.82 20.86 -23.02
CA THR A 82 -8.65 21.97 -22.06
C THR A 82 -7.20 22.26 -21.66
N GLN A 83 -6.22 21.46 -22.10
CA GLN A 83 -4.89 21.43 -21.47
C GLN A 83 -3.74 21.73 -22.44
N SER A 84 -3.59 23.01 -22.76
CA SER A 84 -2.40 23.55 -23.44
C SER A 84 -1.22 23.69 -22.47
N ALA A 85 -0.04 23.26 -22.92
CA ALA A 85 1.31 23.42 -22.35
C ALA A 85 1.80 22.40 -21.30
N ASN A 86 2.75 21.57 -21.75
CA ASN A 86 3.86 20.98 -20.95
C ASN A 86 3.50 20.02 -19.80
N GLY A 87 2.74 18.96 -20.06
CA GLY A 87 2.51 17.87 -19.07
C GLY A 87 1.61 16.71 -19.53
N GLN A 88 1.27 16.65 -20.81
CA GLN A 88 0.10 15.93 -21.35
C GLN A 88 0.09 14.40 -21.13
N THR A 89 1.24 13.73 -21.04
CA THR A 89 1.27 12.28 -20.82
C THR A 89 0.94 11.91 -19.37
N TYR A 90 1.35 12.75 -18.40
CA TYR A 90 1.15 12.43 -16.99
C TYR A 90 -0.31 12.58 -16.60
N PHE A 91 -1.04 13.58 -17.11
CA PHE A 91 -2.42 13.87 -16.69
C PHE A 91 -3.47 12.90 -17.28
N PHE A 92 -3.30 12.47 -18.54
CA PHE A 92 -4.21 11.51 -19.17
C PHE A 92 -4.02 10.08 -18.59
N LEU A 93 -2.77 9.71 -18.29
CA LEU A 93 -2.49 8.45 -17.61
C LEU A 93 -2.58 8.56 -16.09
N ALA A 94 -2.64 9.76 -15.49
CA ALA A 94 -2.61 9.94 -14.02
C ALA A 94 -3.73 9.17 -13.32
N PRO A 95 -4.99 9.16 -13.78
CA PRO A 95 -6.02 8.35 -13.15
C PRO A 95 -5.69 6.86 -13.20
N ILE A 96 -5.19 6.34 -14.33
CA ILE A 96 -4.76 4.93 -14.47
C ILE A 96 -3.57 4.64 -13.56
N PHE A 97 -2.57 5.51 -13.53
CA PHE A 97 -1.39 5.37 -12.68
C PHE A 97 -1.74 5.43 -11.20
N ILE A 98 -2.58 6.38 -10.77
CA ILE A 98 -3.06 6.47 -9.39
C ILE A 98 -3.78 5.18 -9.00
N SER A 99 -4.58 4.61 -9.90
CA SER A 99 -5.27 3.34 -9.70
C SER A 99 -4.32 2.15 -9.58
N LEU A 100 -3.36 2.07 -10.50
CA LEU A 100 -2.31 1.06 -10.50
C LEU A 100 -1.39 1.23 -9.28
N LEU A 101 -1.29 2.44 -8.71
CA LEU A 101 -0.49 2.78 -7.55
C LEU A 101 -1.21 2.51 -6.22
N VAL A 102 -2.53 2.68 -6.15
CA VAL A 102 -3.37 2.17 -5.05
C VAL A 102 -3.28 0.64 -4.98
N LEU A 103 -3.28 -0.01 -6.14
CA LEU A 103 -3.03 -1.43 -6.28
C LEU A 103 -1.53 -1.77 -6.30
N ALA A 104 -0.59 -0.82 -6.27
CA ALA A 104 0.82 -1.14 -6.47
C ALA A 104 1.39 -1.97 -5.34
N VAL A 105 0.98 -1.76 -4.08
CA VAL A 105 1.44 -2.61 -2.98
C VAL A 105 0.96 -4.07 -3.17
N PRO A 106 -0.34 -4.34 -3.40
CA PRO A 106 -0.82 -5.67 -3.76
C PRO A 106 -0.18 -6.25 -5.03
N ILE A 107 -0.04 -5.44 -6.09
CA ILE A 107 0.52 -5.86 -7.38
C ILE A 107 2.00 -6.21 -7.19
N VAL A 108 2.78 -5.38 -6.51
CA VAL A 108 4.20 -5.64 -6.22
C VAL A 108 4.35 -6.89 -5.34
N ASP A 109 3.48 -7.12 -4.35
CA ASP A 109 3.50 -8.35 -3.56
C ASP A 109 3.29 -9.60 -4.44
N VAL A 110 2.30 -9.54 -5.34
CA VAL A 110 2.01 -10.62 -6.30
C VAL A 110 3.13 -10.77 -7.32
N LEU A 111 3.64 -9.68 -7.89
CA LEU A 111 4.70 -9.68 -8.90
C LEU A 111 6.01 -10.21 -8.33
N PHE A 112 6.35 -9.82 -7.10
CA PHE A 112 7.55 -10.30 -6.41
C PHE A 112 7.43 -11.78 -6.02
N ALA A 113 6.23 -12.25 -5.68
CA ALA A 113 5.95 -13.67 -5.51
C ALA A 113 6.13 -14.44 -6.83
N ILE A 114 5.62 -13.90 -7.96
CA ILE A 114 5.78 -14.47 -9.30
C ILE A 114 7.26 -14.55 -9.70
N ILE A 115 8.00 -13.44 -9.64
CA ILE A 115 9.43 -13.39 -10.03
C ILE A 115 10.26 -14.39 -9.21
N ARG A 116 10.05 -14.46 -7.89
CA ARG A 116 10.74 -15.44 -7.04
C ARG A 116 10.44 -16.88 -7.49
N ARG A 117 9.17 -17.20 -7.75
CA ARG A 117 8.74 -18.56 -8.13
C ARG A 117 9.35 -18.98 -9.46
N THR A 118 9.37 -18.07 -10.43
CA THR A 118 10.03 -18.28 -11.73
C THR A 118 11.54 -18.46 -11.56
N ALA A 119 12.20 -17.65 -10.72
CA ALA A 119 13.63 -17.76 -10.44
C ALA A 119 14.02 -19.01 -9.64
N SER A 120 13.07 -19.64 -8.94
CA SER A 120 13.29 -20.86 -8.14
C SER A 120 12.81 -22.14 -8.82
N GLY A 121 12.33 -22.06 -10.07
CA GLY A 121 11.93 -23.23 -10.88
C GLY A 121 10.73 -24.01 -10.32
N ARG A 122 9.95 -23.43 -9.41
CA ARG A 122 8.82 -24.12 -8.74
C ARG A 122 7.52 -23.93 -9.54
N SER A 123 6.70 -24.99 -9.60
CA SER A 123 5.42 -25.03 -10.32
C SER A 123 4.41 -23.99 -9.83
N PHE A 124 3.59 -23.48 -10.76
CA PHE A 124 2.60 -22.41 -10.57
C PHE A 124 1.55 -22.72 -9.48
N THR A 125 1.28 -24.00 -9.21
CA THR A 125 0.12 -24.49 -8.43
C THR A 125 0.40 -24.82 -6.96
N GLN A 126 1.64 -24.74 -6.46
CA GLN A 126 1.94 -25.01 -5.04
C GLN A 126 1.71 -23.78 -4.16
N ALA A 127 0.72 -23.79 -3.25
CA ALA A 127 0.44 -22.69 -2.32
C ALA A 127 1.72 -22.09 -1.70
N ASP A 128 2.08 -20.86 -2.10
CA ASP A 128 3.29 -20.19 -1.68
C ASP A 128 2.97 -19.27 -0.50
N MET A 129 3.39 -19.67 0.70
CA MET A 129 3.23 -18.90 1.94
C MET A 129 4.25 -17.75 2.06
N GLY A 130 4.86 -17.34 0.96
CA GLY A 130 5.95 -16.37 0.92
C GLY A 130 5.53 -14.93 0.59
N HIS A 131 4.32 -14.49 0.92
CA HIS A 131 3.91 -13.10 0.80
C HIS A 131 4.73 -12.17 1.70
N LEU A 132 4.80 -10.87 1.38
CA LEU A 132 5.58 -9.88 2.12
C LEU A 132 5.27 -9.88 3.62
N HIS A 133 4.02 -10.13 4.02
CA HIS A 133 3.62 -10.26 5.43
C HIS A 133 4.34 -11.42 6.14
N HIS A 134 4.38 -12.60 5.50
CA HIS A 134 5.08 -13.77 6.03
C HIS A 134 6.59 -13.59 6.03
N ARG A 135 7.16 -12.90 5.02
CA ARG A 135 8.59 -12.54 5.05
C ARG A 135 8.94 -11.62 6.20
N LEU A 136 8.11 -10.61 6.48
CA LEU A 136 8.31 -9.74 7.64
C LEU A 136 8.25 -10.55 8.94
N ILE A 137 7.38 -11.56 9.02
CA ILE A 137 7.35 -12.49 10.16
C ILE A 137 8.64 -13.30 10.25
N GLN A 138 9.14 -13.86 9.14
CA GLN A 138 10.41 -14.61 9.09
C GLN A 138 11.62 -13.74 9.47
N LEU A 139 11.58 -12.45 9.14
CA LEU A 139 12.57 -11.46 9.55
C LEU A 139 12.54 -11.19 11.07
N GLY A 140 11.50 -11.59 11.79
CA GLY A 140 11.37 -11.43 13.24
C GLY A 140 10.33 -10.39 13.67
N HIS A 141 9.54 -9.84 12.74
CA HIS A 141 8.40 -8.99 13.09
C HIS A 141 7.21 -9.84 13.57
N GLY A 142 6.42 -9.31 14.51
CA GLY A 142 5.16 -9.93 14.90
C GLY A 142 4.07 -9.72 13.84
N PRO A 143 3.02 -10.57 13.78
CA PRO A 143 1.97 -10.47 12.76
C PRO A 143 1.30 -9.09 12.66
N ARG A 144 1.06 -8.42 13.80
CA ARG A 144 0.52 -7.05 13.84
C ARG A 144 1.46 -6.03 13.21
N ARG A 145 2.76 -6.12 13.55
CA ARG A 145 3.78 -5.19 13.06
C ARG A 145 3.97 -5.32 11.55
N SER A 146 4.00 -6.55 11.04
CA SER A 146 4.07 -6.81 9.61
C SER A 146 2.93 -6.13 8.84
N VAL A 147 1.69 -6.18 9.36
CA VAL A 147 0.55 -5.49 8.74
C VAL A 147 0.70 -3.96 8.79
N VAL A 148 1.11 -3.40 9.92
CA VAL A 148 1.30 -1.95 10.07
C VAL A 148 2.43 -1.43 9.16
N ILE A 149 3.52 -2.18 9.03
CA ILE A 149 4.61 -1.87 8.09
C ILE A 149 4.10 -1.82 6.64
N LEU A 150 3.27 -2.79 6.25
CA LEU A 150 2.66 -2.81 4.92
C LEU A 150 1.70 -1.63 4.70
N TRP A 151 0.96 -1.22 5.73
CA TRP A 151 0.15 0.00 5.67
C TRP A 151 1.01 1.25 5.55
N GLY A 152 2.15 1.31 6.26
CA GLY A 152 3.11 2.39 6.14
C GLY A 152 3.67 2.53 4.72
N TRP A 153 4.05 1.42 4.09
CA TRP A 153 4.49 1.41 2.68
C TRP A 153 3.37 1.82 1.72
N ALA A 154 2.15 1.33 1.92
CA ALA A 154 0.99 1.72 1.12
C ALA A 154 0.68 3.21 1.23
N ALA A 155 0.73 3.76 2.45
CA ALA A 155 0.54 5.18 2.71
C ALA A 155 1.63 6.02 2.06
N LEU A 156 2.91 5.65 2.25
CA LEU A 156 4.03 6.35 1.65
C LEU A 156 3.89 6.42 0.13
N LEU A 157 3.68 5.28 -0.53
CA LEU A 157 3.53 5.23 -1.98
C LEU A 157 2.32 6.04 -2.46
N SER A 158 1.19 5.91 -1.78
CA SER A 158 -0.03 6.67 -2.11
C SER A 158 0.17 8.18 -1.96
N THR A 159 0.83 8.63 -0.89
CA THR A 159 1.13 10.05 -0.65
C THR A 159 2.08 10.63 -1.67
N VAL A 160 3.12 9.89 -2.07
CA VAL A 160 4.13 10.37 -3.03
C VAL A 160 3.51 10.59 -4.39
N VAL A 161 2.65 9.66 -4.80
CA VAL A 161 1.91 9.75 -6.06
C VAL A 161 0.91 10.90 -6.00
N LEU A 162 0.10 10.98 -4.95
CA LEU A 162 -0.84 12.07 -4.76
C LEU A 162 -0.13 13.42 -4.79
N PHE A 163 0.98 13.56 -4.05
CA PHE A 163 1.74 14.81 -4.00
C PHE A 163 2.39 15.14 -5.35
N SER A 164 2.90 14.15 -6.09
CA SER A 164 3.44 14.35 -7.43
C SER A 164 2.37 14.73 -8.46
N ALA A 165 1.12 14.31 -8.23
CA ALA A 165 -0.02 14.65 -9.09
C ALA A 165 -0.55 16.07 -8.79
N LEU A 166 -0.49 16.51 -7.53
CA LEU A 166 -0.99 17.80 -7.09
C LEU A 166 0.04 18.94 -7.14
N TYR A 167 1.34 18.63 -7.04
CA TYR A 167 2.42 19.61 -6.92
C TYR A 167 3.60 19.31 -7.85
N SER A 168 4.39 20.35 -8.19
CA SER A 168 5.60 20.22 -9.01
C SER A 168 6.65 19.28 -8.38
N THR A 169 7.21 18.41 -9.22
CA THR A 169 7.78 17.08 -8.93
C THR A 169 9.06 17.06 -8.08
N GLY A 170 9.72 18.21 -7.88
CA GLY A 170 11.06 18.26 -7.26
C GLY A 170 11.09 17.89 -5.77
N SER A 171 10.12 18.34 -4.97
CA SER A 171 10.10 18.13 -3.51
C SER A 171 9.52 16.78 -3.10
N ALA A 172 8.61 16.21 -3.91
CA ALA A 172 7.95 14.94 -3.66
C ALA A 172 8.94 13.76 -3.59
N LEU A 173 9.89 13.73 -4.53
CA LEU A 173 10.90 12.68 -4.65
C LEU A 173 11.88 12.68 -3.47
N VAL A 174 12.26 13.86 -2.98
CA VAL A 174 13.17 13.97 -1.83
C VAL A 174 12.52 13.42 -0.56
N ILE A 175 11.25 13.79 -0.32
CA ILE A 175 10.49 13.27 0.83
C ILE A 175 10.29 11.75 0.71
N PHE A 176 10.01 11.25 -0.50
CA PHE A 176 9.92 9.81 -0.74
C PHE A 176 11.21 9.08 -0.36
N LEU A 177 12.36 9.58 -0.81
CA LEU A 177 13.65 8.95 -0.54
C LEU A 177 13.96 8.96 0.96
N ILE A 178 13.67 10.06 1.67
CA ILE A 178 13.91 10.16 3.11
C ILE A 178 12.97 9.23 3.89
N VAL A 179 11.66 9.31 3.67
CA VAL A 179 10.69 8.50 4.43
C VAL A 179 10.78 7.02 4.04
N GLY A 180 11.01 6.73 2.75
CA GLY A 180 11.21 5.38 2.24
C GLY A 180 12.50 4.74 2.73
N SER A 181 13.61 5.48 2.81
CA SER A 181 14.84 4.98 3.40
C SER A 181 14.68 4.74 4.91
N ALA A 182 14.07 5.67 5.65
CA ALA A 182 13.78 5.49 7.07
C ALA A 182 12.90 4.26 7.33
N LEU A 183 11.84 4.08 6.53
CA LEU A 183 10.95 2.93 6.64
C LEU A 183 11.68 1.62 6.29
N SER A 184 12.54 1.63 5.27
CA SER A 184 13.38 0.47 4.89
C SER A 184 14.40 0.11 5.97
N VAL A 185 15.03 1.12 6.57
CA VAL A 185 15.94 0.95 7.72
C VAL A 185 15.17 0.33 8.88
N PHE A 186 13.98 0.86 9.20
CA PHE A 186 13.14 0.31 10.27
C PHE A 186 12.70 -1.14 9.98
N THR A 187 12.30 -1.48 8.75
CA THR A 187 11.88 -2.85 8.43
C THR A 187 13.02 -3.86 8.56
N VAL A 188 14.26 -3.48 8.23
CA VAL A 188 15.42 -4.38 8.21
C VAL A 188 16.16 -4.44 9.55
N LEU A 189 16.38 -3.30 10.21
CA LEU A 189 17.23 -3.23 11.42
C LEU A 189 16.46 -3.49 12.71
N HIS A 190 15.18 -3.13 12.80
CA HIS A 190 14.41 -3.28 14.03
C HIS A 190 14.33 -4.74 14.55
N PRO A 191 14.15 -5.78 13.69
CA PRO A 191 14.19 -7.17 14.16
C PRO A 191 15.58 -7.64 14.59
N ARG A 192 16.64 -7.09 13.97
CA ARG A 192 18.03 -7.47 14.24
C ARG A 192 18.49 -6.96 15.60
N ILE A 193 18.16 -5.72 15.92
CA ILE A 193 18.49 -5.10 17.22
C ILE A 193 17.80 -5.87 18.36
N ARG A 194 16.52 -6.19 18.22
CA ARG A 194 15.79 -6.92 19.26
C ARG A 194 16.27 -8.37 19.46
N ARG A 195 16.75 -9.04 18.41
CA ARG A 195 17.39 -10.37 18.54
C ARG A 195 18.73 -10.27 19.26
N HIS A 196 19.49 -9.21 19.01
CA HIS A 196 20.76 -8.96 19.70
C HIS A 196 20.53 -8.68 21.18
N ASP A 197 19.60 -7.79 21.53
CA ASP A 197 19.29 -7.46 22.94
C ASP A 197 18.79 -8.69 23.72
N ALA A 198 17.98 -9.55 23.08
CA ALA A 198 17.50 -10.79 23.69
C ALA A 198 18.64 -11.80 23.94
N GLN A 199 19.59 -11.92 23.00
CA GLN A 199 20.75 -12.80 23.14
C GLN A 199 21.75 -12.29 24.19
N VAL A 200 21.95 -10.98 24.29
CA VAL A 200 22.79 -10.37 25.32
C VAL A 200 22.17 -10.59 26.70
N HIS A 201 20.86 -10.36 26.84
CA HIS A 201 20.16 -10.57 28.11
C HIS A 201 20.15 -12.06 28.54
N GLU A 202 20.00 -12.99 27.61
CA GLU A 202 20.08 -14.43 27.89
C GLU A 202 21.51 -14.87 28.26
N ALA A 203 22.53 -14.29 27.62
CA ALA A 203 23.93 -14.53 27.98
C ALA A 203 24.28 -14.00 29.38
N ASP A 204 23.72 -12.85 29.78
CA ASP A 204 23.89 -12.30 31.13
C ASP A 204 23.24 -13.20 32.19
N LEU A 205 22.07 -13.80 31.90
CA LEU A 205 21.38 -14.73 32.81
C LEU A 205 22.10 -16.07 32.97
N VAL A 206 22.74 -16.57 31.91
CA VAL A 206 23.51 -17.83 31.93
C VAL A 206 24.92 -17.63 32.50
N GLY A 207 25.52 -16.45 32.30
CA GLY A 207 26.82 -16.09 32.87
C GLY A 207 26.81 -15.83 34.38
N ASP A 208 25.64 -15.60 34.96
CA ASP A 208 25.42 -15.40 36.40
C ASP A 208 25.01 -16.69 37.14
N GLU A 209 24.94 -17.85 36.46
CA GLU A 209 24.81 -19.13 37.15
C GLU A 209 26.16 -19.47 37.83
N PRO A 210 26.24 -19.47 39.17
CA PRO A 210 27.46 -19.88 39.84
C PRO A 210 27.68 -21.36 39.54
N HIS A 211 28.84 -21.66 38.96
CA HIS A 211 29.37 -23.02 38.91
C HIS A 211 29.45 -23.56 40.35
N ALA A 212 28.42 -24.28 40.77
CA ALA A 212 28.30 -24.95 42.06
C ALA A 212 28.49 -26.46 41.89
#